data_AF-A0AAP0LDF5-F1
#
_entry.id   AF-A0AAP0LDF5-F1
#
_cell.length_a   1.000
_cell.length_b   1.000
_cell.length_c   1.000
_cell.angle_alpha   90.00
_cell.angle_beta   90.00
_cell.angle_gamma   90.00
#
_symmetry.space_group_name_H-M   'P 1'
#
loop_
_entity.id
_entity.type
_entity.pdbx_description
1 polymer ?
#
loop_
_entity_poly.entity_id
_entity_poly.type
_entity_poly.pdbx_seq_one_letter_code
_entity_poly.pdbx_strand_id
1 'polypeptide(L)'
;MDLPKWVRSVVRDEWTAEVFDPELLRYKNIEEEMVAMLQVAMACVTQQPDKRPNMLEVVKMIQDIRVEQSPLGEDLESRSSLSPSLAATDDALTNF
;
A
#
# COMPACT_ATOMS: atom_id res chain seq x y z
N MET A 1 -10.25 -20.94 10.26
CA MET A 1 -10.09 -20.71 8.81
C MET A 1 -8.72 -20.10 8.57
N ASP A 2 -8.00 -20.56 7.54
CA ASP A 2 -6.72 -19.99 7.10
C ASP A 2 -6.96 -19.20 5.81
N LEU A 3 -7.17 -17.88 5.97
CA LEU A 3 -7.52 -16.99 4.87
C LEU A 3 -6.41 -16.94 3.79
N PRO A 4 -5.11 -16.75 4.12
CA PRO A 4 -4.04 -16.83 3.14
C PRO A 4 -3.98 -18.13 2.34
N LYS A 5 -4.37 -19.26 2.94
CA LYS A 5 -4.44 -20.56 2.25
C LYS A 5 -5.60 -20.63 1.27
N TRP A 6 -6.78 -20.11 1.65
CA TRP A 6 -7.93 -20.02 0.75
C TRP A 6 -7.68 -19.08 -0.43
N VAL A 7 -7.14 -17.88 -0.17
CA VAL A 7 -6.79 -16.92 -1.23
C VAL A 7 -5.84 -17.56 -2.24
N ARG A 8 -4.79 -18.28 -1.78
CA ARG A 8 -3.88 -19.02 -2.68
C ARG A 8 -4.56 -20.08 -3.54
N SER A 9 -5.59 -20.76 -3.02
CA SER A 9 -6.32 -21.75 -3.83
C SER A 9 -7.16 -21.09 -4.91
N VAL A 10 -7.74 -19.92 -4.65
CA VAL A 10 -8.61 -19.20 -5.60
C VAL A 10 -7.78 -18.46 -6.67
N VAL A 11 -6.65 -17.86 -6.29
CA VAL A 11 -5.74 -17.14 -7.21
C VAL A 11 -5.13 -18.07 -8.27
N ARG A 12 -5.07 -19.39 -8.02
CA ARG A 12 -4.57 -20.38 -8.98
C ARG A 12 -5.56 -20.73 -10.08
N ASP A 13 -6.85 -20.50 -9.84
CA ASP A 13 -7.94 -20.93 -10.71
C ASP A 13 -8.46 -19.78 -11.62
N GLU A 14 -7.67 -18.68 -11.75
CA GLU A 14 -7.89 -17.51 -12.63
C GLU A 14 -9.02 -16.53 -12.23
N TRP A 15 -9.61 -16.65 -11.03
CA TRP A 15 -10.65 -15.71 -10.56
C TRP A 15 -10.17 -14.83 -9.41
N THR A 16 -9.70 -13.63 -9.72
CA THR A 16 -9.39 -12.60 -8.71
C THR A 16 -10.65 -11.96 -8.13
N ALA A 17 -11.77 -11.97 -8.87
CA ALA A 17 -13.02 -11.33 -8.48
C ALA A 17 -13.68 -11.92 -7.22
N GLU A 18 -13.52 -13.21 -6.92
CA GLU A 18 -14.08 -13.83 -5.71
C GLU A 18 -13.35 -13.41 -4.43
N VAL A 19 -12.09 -12.98 -4.56
CA VAL A 19 -11.28 -12.53 -3.42
C VAL A 19 -11.60 -11.08 -3.06
N PHE A 20 -12.09 -10.30 -4.03
CA PHE A 20 -12.36 -8.89 -3.84
C PHE A 20 -13.76 -8.61 -3.32
N ASP A 21 -13.87 -7.58 -2.48
CA ASP A 21 -15.15 -7.08 -2.01
C ASP A 21 -16.02 -6.66 -3.21
N PRO A 22 -17.26 -7.16 -3.35
CA PRO A 22 -18.15 -6.79 -4.44
C PRO A 22 -18.37 -5.28 -4.59
N GLU A 23 -18.26 -4.52 -3.50
CA GLU A 23 -18.38 -3.06 -3.51
C GLU A 23 -17.22 -2.39 -4.27
N LEU A 24 -16.03 -3.00 -4.25
CA LEU A 24 -14.86 -2.53 -5.00
C LEU A 24 -15.01 -2.79 -6.50
N LEU A 25 -15.71 -3.85 -6.89
CA LEU A 25 -15.99 -4.18 -8.30
C LEU A 25 -16.91 -3.15 -8.99
N ARG A 26 -17.53 -2.23 -8.23
CA ARG A 26 -18.31 -1.10 -8.78
C ARG A 26 -17.43 -0.01 -9.39
N TYR A 27 -16.16 0.07 -8.96
CA TYR A 27 -15.18 1.00 -9.51
C TYR A 27 -14.53 0.37 -10.75
N LYS A 28 -14.60 1.08 -11.87
CA LYS A 28 -14.01 0.60 -13.14
C LYS A 28 -12.53 0.96 -13.19
N ASN A 29 -11.76 0.21 -13.96
CA ASN A 29 -10.36 0.51 -14.26
C ASN A 29 -9.42 0.54 -13.04
N ILE A 30 -9.76 -0.15 -11.94
CA ILE A 30 -8.87 -0.32 -10.77
C ILE A 30 -8.48 -1.79 -10.51
N GLU A 31 -8.84 -2.69 -11.42
CA GLU A 31 -8.66 -4.13 -11.24
C GLU A 31 -7.17 -4.50 -11.15
N GLU A 32 -6.32 -3.89 -11.97
CA GLU A 32 -4.88 -4.14 -11.97
C GLU A 32 -4.24 -3.71 -10.64
N GLU A 33 -4.64 -2.56 -10.09
CA GLU A 33 -4.16 -2.04 -8.81
C GLU A 33 -4.66 -2.89 -7.65
N MET A 34 -5.91 -3.38 -7.70
CA MET A 34 -6.44 -4.31 -6.73
C MET A 34 -5.66 -5.64 -6.73
N VAL A 35 -5.33 -6.17 -7.91
CA VAL A 35 -4.49 -7.37 -8.06
C VAL A 35 -3.08 -7.12 -7.54
N ALA A 36 -2.48 -5.97 -7.84
CA ALA A 36 -1.17 -5.60 -7.32
C ALA A 36 -1.18 -5.53 -5.78
N MET A 37 -2.19 -4.88 -5.18
CA MET A 37 -2.36 -4.83 -3.72
C MET A 37 -2.52 -6.22 -3.10
N LEU A 38 -3.27 -7.11 -3.75
CA LEU A 38 -3.41 -8.50 -3.31
C LEU A 38 -2.06 -9.23 -3.35
N GLN A 39 -1.22 -9.01 -4.37
CA GLN A 39 0.12 -9.59 -4.45
C GLN A 39 1.03 -9.10 -3.31
N VAL A 40 0.97 -7.82 -2.94
CA VAL A 40 1.67 -7.29 -1.76
C VAL A 40 1.22 -8.03 -0.50
N ALA A 41 -0.10 -8.15 -0.29
CA ALA A 41 -0.64 -8.87 0.86
C ALA A 41 -0.18 -10.34 0.88
N MET A 42 -0.15 -11.01 -0.28
CA MET A 42 0.32 -12.39 -0.40
C MET A 42 1.80 -12.55 -0.06
N ALA A 43 2.65 -11.59 -0.43
CA ALA A 43 4.06 -11.57 -0.03
C ALA A 43 4.21 -11.45 1.49
N CYS A 44 3.43 -10.56 2.13
CA CYS A 44 3.44 -10.34 3.59
C CYS A 44 3.06 -11.59 4.40
N VAL A 45 2.21 -12.47 3.85
CA VAL A 45 1.74 -13.68 4.53
C VAL A 45 2.43 -14.96 4.06
N THR A 46 3.59 -14.83 3.42
CA THR A 46 4.42 -15.97 3.01
C THR A 46 4.70 -16.91 4.19
N GLN A 47 4.60 -18.23 3.96
CA GLN A 47 4.78 -19.25 5.00
C GLN A 47 6.18 -19.19 5.63
N GLN A 48 7.21 -18.93 4.82
CA GLN A 48 8.59 -18.74 5.27
C GLN A 48 8.75 -17.32 5.82
N PRO A 49 8.92 -17.12 7.15
CA PRO A 49 8.98 -15.79 7.75
C PRO A 49 10.12 -14.94 7.19
N ASP A 50 11.27 -15.55 6.92
CA ASP A 50 12.46 -14.87 6.39
C ASP A 50 12.31 -14.36 4.95
N LYS A 51 11.24 -14.79 4.25
CA LYS A 51 10.91 -14.30 2.90
C LYS A 51 9.88 -13.18 2.90
N ARG A 52 9.34 -12.82 4.05
CA ARG A 52 8.37 -11.72 4.13
C ARG A 52 9.12 -10.40 3.95
N PRO A 53 8.60 -9.47 3.15
CA PRO A 53 9.19 -8.15 3.05
C PRO A 53 9.15 -7.45 4.41
N ASN A 54 10.16 -6.63 4.69
CA ASN A 54 10.12 -5.73 5.83
C ASN A 54 9.14 -4.56 5.55
N MET A 55 8.71 -3.84 6.60
CA MET A 55 7.68 -2.81 6.44
C MET A 55 8.08 -1.65 5.51
N LEU A 56 9.38 -1.35 5.38
CA LEU A 56 9.85 -0.31 4.45
C LEU A 56 9.68 -0.78 2.99
N GLU A 57 9.97 -2.04 2.71
CA GLU A 57 9.72 -2.66 1.40
C GLU A 57 8.23 -2.69 1.09
N VAL A 58 7.38 -3.04 2.06
CA VAL A 58 5.91 -3.03 1.90
C VAL A 58 5.40 -1.63 1.54
N VAL A 59 5.85 -0.58 2.23
CA VAL A 59 5.47 0.79 1.91
C VAL A 59 5.85 1.15 0.48
N LYS A 60 7.08 0.81 0.07
CA LYS A 60 7.54 1.06 -1.30
C LYS A 60 6.68 0.31 -2.33
N MET A 61 6.42 -0.98 -2.11
CA MET A 61 5.57 -1.79 -2.98
C MET A 61 4.17 -1.21 -3.13
N ILE A 62 3.59 -0.64 -2.06
CA ILE A 62 2.28 0.01 -2.09
C ILE A 62 2.34 1.35 -2.84
N GLN A 63 3.37 2.16 -2.61
CA GLN A 63 3.55 3.45 -3.29
C GLN A 63 3.76 3.30 -4.80
N ASP A 64 4.37 2.19 -5.22
CA ASP A 64 4.60 1.88 -6.64
C ASP A 64 3.30 1.50 -7.38
N ILE A 65 2.20 1.24 -6.66
CA ILE A 65 0.87 0.98 -7.24
C ILE A 65 0.20 2.33 -7.55
N ARG A 66 0.20 2.70 -8.84
CA ARG A 66 -0.42 3.95 -9.33
C ARG A 66 -1.90 3.73 -9.58
N VAL A 67 -2.76 4.48 -8.89
CA VAL A 67 -4.21 4.47 -9.12
C VAL A 67 -4.59 5.73 -9.92
N GLU A 68 -4.89 5.57 -11.20
CA GLU A 68 -5.21 6.70 -12.10
C GLU A 68 -6.58 7.36 -11.77
N GLN A 69 -7.44 6.69 -11.00
CA GLN A 69 -8.78 7.18 -10.57
C GLN A 69 -8.93 7.29 -9.05
N SER A 70 -7.91 7.75 -8.33
CA SER A 70 -8.04 7.96 -6.88
C SER A 70 -8.96 9.17 -6.61
N PRO A 71 -10.10 9.02 -5.89
CA PRO A 71 -10.92 10.15 -5.45
C PRO A 71 -10.19 11.11 -4.50
N LEU A 72 -8.99 10.72 -4.04
CA LEU A 72 -8.13 11.47 -3.12
C LEU A 72 -6.95 12.13 -3.85
N GLY A 73 -6.85 11.98 -5.18
CA GLY A 73 -5.69 12.38 -5.99
C GLY A 73 -5.47 13.89 -6.15
N GLU A 74 -6.37 14.74 -5.67
CA GLU A 74 -6.27 16.20 -5.86
C GLU A 74 -5.80 16.96 -4.60
N ASP A 75 -5.75 16.34 -3.41
CA ASP A 75 -5.50 17.07 -2.15
C ASP A 75 -4.15 16.75 -1.47
N LEU A 76 -3.50 15.62 -1.80
CA LEU A 76 -2.25 15.24 -1.10
C LEU A 76 -1.03 16.06 -1.57
N GLU A 77 -1.02 16.54 -2.81
CA GLU A 77 0.04 17.43 -3.31
C GLU A 77 0.01 18.81 -2.62
N SER A 78 -1.15 19.23 -2.11
CA SER A 78 -1.34 20.52 -1.41
C SER A 78 -0.80 20.54 0.02
N ARG A 79 -0.51 19.38 0.63
CA ARG A 79 0.01 19.29 2.02
C ARG A 79 1.53 19.22 2.13
N SER A 80 2.23 19.08 1.00
CA SER A 80 3.70 19.16 0.95
C SER A 80 4.21 20.62 0.95
N SER A 81 3.33 21.60 0.75
CA SER A 81 3.64 23.02 0.96
C SER A 81 3.31 23.46 2.39
N LEU A 82 4.38 23.50 3.21
CA LEU A 82 4.53 24.26 4.46
C LEU A 82 3.89 23.67 5.74
N SER A 83 4.63 22.81 6.44
CA SER A 83 4.60 22.79 7.92
C SER A 83 5.69 23.73 8.45
N PRO A 84 5.37 24.84 9.16
CA PRO A 84 6.37 25.79 9.67
C PRO A 84 7.23 25.26 10.84
N SER A 85 7.02 24.02 11.28
CA SER A 85 7.52 23.55 12.58
C SER A 85 9.00 23.11 12.60
N LEU A 86 9.77 23.30 11.52
CA LEU A 86 11.20 22.99 11.50
C LEU A 86 12.11 24.23 11.57
N ALA A 87 11.56 25.44 11.64
CA ALA A 87 12.34 26.66 11.81
C ALA A 87 12.45 27.01 13.30
N ALA A 88 13.48 26.47 13.98
CA ALA A 88 14.27 27.09 15.05
C ALA A 88 14.72 26.08 16.12
N THR A 89 15.74 25.28 15.83
CA THR A 89 16.74 24.91 16.83
C THR A 89 18.08 24.70 16.13
N ASP A 90 18.67 25.79 15.64
CA ASP A 90 20.12 25.84 15.43
C ASP A 90 20.61 27.23 15.82
N ASP A 91 20.75 27.43 17.12
CA ASP A 91 21.78 28.31 17.66
C ASP A 91 22.58 27.46 18.63
N ALA A 92 23.64 26.89 18.07
CA ALA A 92 24.71 26.25 18.80
C ALA A 92 25.24 27.18 19.92
N LEU A 93 25.40 26.61 21.11
CA LEU A 93 26.68 26.58 21.82
C LEU A 93 27.61 27.80 21.62
N THR A 94 27.26 28.96 22.15
CA THR A 94 28.23 29.97 22.62
C THR A 94 27.64 30.82 23.74
N ASN A 95 27.61 30.29 24.97
CA ASN A 95 27.96 30.98 26.22
C ASN A 95 27.58 30.09 27.42
N PHE A 96 28.55 29.39 27.99
CA PHE A 96 28.83 29.23 29.42
C PHE A 96 30.05 28.32 29.57
#